data_AF-A0A2V7ULJ4-F1
#
_entry.id   AF-A0A2V7ULJ4-F1
#
_cell.length_a   1.000
_cell.length_b   1.000
_cell.length_c   1.000
_cell.angle_alpha   90.00
_cell.angle_beta   90.00
_cell.angle_gamma   90.00
#
_symmetry.space_group_name_H-M   'P 1'
#
loop_
_entity.id
_entity.type
_entity.pdbx_description
1 polymer ?
#
loop_
_entity_poly.entity_id
_entity_poly.type
_entity_poly.pdbx_seq_one_letter_code
_entity_poly.pdbx_strand_id
1 'polypeptide(L)' 'MLVANLVVETLPGKARAVAERMEQIRGMGRLSADGDHRVTGTWTVPDGDTVEGLSEVLQALNPEILCVYPAMVGEDDS' A
#
# COMPACT_ATOMS: atom_id res chain seq x y z
N MET A 1 -9.27 -11.45 -9.70
CA MET A 1 -8.09 -10.78 -9.13
C MET A 1 -8.54 -9.59 -8.27
N LEU A 2 -8.21 -9.51 -6.99
CA LEU A 2 -8.74 -8.45 -6.10
C LEU A 2 -7.93 -7.15 -6.25
N VAL A 3 -8.61 -5.99 -6.29
CA VAL A 3 -7.94 -4.67 -6.33
C VAL A 3 -8.36 -3.84 -5.12
N ALA A 4 -7.37 -3.29 -4.41
CA ALA A 4 -7.55 -2.41 -3.25
C ALA A 4 -6.93 -1.04 -3.50
N ASN A 5 -7.65 0.02 -3.13
CA ASN A 5 -7.06 1.33 -2.92
C ASN A 5 -6.34 1.33 -1.58
N LEU A 6 -5.15 1.92 -1.52
CA LEU A 6 -4.35 2.06 -0.32
C LEU A 6 -4.20 3.53 0.03
N VAL A 7 -4.44 3.85 1.29
CA VAL A 7 -3.97 5.08 1.94
C VAL A 7 -3.03 4.67 3.05
N VAL A 8 -1.81 5.18 3.04
CA VAL A 8 -0.78 4.89 4.04
C VAL A 8 -0.37 6.18 4.72
N GLU A 9 -0.36 6.18 6.04
CA GLU A 9 0.18 7.26 6.85
C GLU A 9 1.55 6.86 7.37
N THR A 10 2.50 7.79 7.26
CA THR A 10 3.91 7.60 7.58
C THR A 10 4.37 8.67 8.55
N LEU A 11 5.56 8.48 9.15
CA LEU A 11 6.25 9.55 9.86
C LEU A 11 6.49 10.76 8.93
N PRO A 12 6.47 12.00 9.44
CA PRO A 12 6.74 13.19 8.64
C PRO A 12 8.06 13.12 7.87
N GLY A 13 8.03 13.49 6.59
CA GLY A 13 9.17 13.45 5.67
C GLY A 13 9.51 12.06 5.13
N LYS A 14 8.73 11.02 5.44
CA LYS A 14 9.01 9.64 5.01
C LYS A 14 8.16 9.16 3.85
N ALA A 15 7.07 9.86 3.51
CA ALA A 15 6.11 9.41 2.50
C ALA A 15 6.76 8.95 1.19
N ARG A 16 7.65 9.78 0.62
CA ARG A 16 8.33 9.45 -0.65
C ARG A 16 9.19 8.18 -0.56
N ALA A 17 10.03 8.08 0.48
CA ALA A 17 10.92 6.93 0.64
C ALA A 17 10.14 5.63 0.96
N VAL A 18 8.98 5.74 1.60
CA VAL A 18 8.07 4.61 1.82
C VAL A 18 7.39 4.22 0.50
N ALA A 19 6.90 5.18 -0.28
CA ALA A 19 6.30 4.93 -1.59
C ALA A 19 7.28 4.19 -2.54
N GLU A 20 8.51 4.69 -2.67
CA GLU A 20 9.54 4.08 -3.53
C GLU A 20 9.86 2.63 -3.12
N ARG A 21 9.85 2.32 -1.81
CA ARG A 21 10.02 0.94 -1.30
C ARG A 21 8.81 0.08 -1.60
N MET A 22 7.61 0.58 -1.34
CA MET A 22 6.37 -0.15 -1.57
C MET A 22 6.12 -0.46 -3.05
N GLU A 23 6.55 0.39 -3.98
CA GLU A 23 6.47 0.15 -5.43
C GLU A 23 7.24 -1.10 -5.87
N GLN A 24 8.18 -1.61 -5.06
CA GLN A 24 8.89 -2.86 -5.33
C GLN A 24 8.08 -4.11 -4.94
N ILE A 25 6.93 -3.95 -4.28
CA ILE A 25 6.08 -5.05 -3.83
C ILE A 25 5.25 -5.54 -5.02
N ARG A 26 5.14 -6.87 -5.15
CA ARG A 26 4.37 -7.50 -6.23
C ARG A 26 2.91 -7.05 -6.21
N GLY A 27 2.40 -6.69 -7.38
CA GLY A 27 1.03 -6.20 -7.53
C GLY A 27 0.83 -4.75 -7.10
N MET A 28 1.84 -4.08 -6.54
CA MET A 28 1.74 -2.67 -6.20
C MET A 28 1.69 -1.84 -7.48
N GLY A 29 0.66 -1.00 -7.58
CA GLY A 29 0.56 0.00 -8.64
C GLY A 29 1.52 1.16 -8.38
N ARG A 30 1.44 2.18 -9.26
CA ARG A 30 2.15 3.43 -9.04
C ARG A 30 1.62 4.10 -7.77
N LEU A 31 2.53 4.51 -6.88
CA LEU A 31 2.19 5.19 -5.66
C LEU A 31 2.42 6.69 -5.80
N SER A 32 1.62 7.47 -5.08
CA SER A 32 1.74 8.92 -4.99
C SER A 32 1.98 9.31 -3.54
N ALA A 33 3.06 10.04 -3.28
CA ALA A 33 3.22 10.75 -2.03
C ALA A 33 2.35 12.03 -2.07
N ASP A 34 1.40 12.13 -1.16
CA ASP A 34 0.55 13.30 -0.94
C ASP A 34 1.08 14.07 0.28
N GLY A 35 1.76 15.20 0.02
CA GLY A 35 2.50 15.91 1.06
C GLY A 35 3.72 15.14 1.56
N ASP A 36 4.03 15.27 2.85
CA ASP A 36 5.24 14.74 3.47
C ASP A 36 5.02 13.47 4.30
N HIS A 37 3.77 13.10 4.60
CA HIS A 37 3.43 11.99 5.51
C HIS A 37 2.39 11.02 4.96
N ARG A 38 1.77 11.27 3.79
CA ARG A 38 0.73 10.39 3.24
C ARG A 38 1.15 9.79 1.90
N VAL A 39 0.82 8.52 1.68
CA VAL A 39 1.00 7.81 0.41
C VAL A 39 -0.33 7.22 -0.02
N THR A 40 -0.66 7.33 -1.30
CA THR A 40 -1.87 6.76 -1.89
C THR A 40 -1.54 5.94 -3.13
N GLY A 41 -2.36 4.95 -3.45
CA GLY A 41 -2.22 4.18 -4.67
C GLY A 41 -3.13 2.95 -4.71
N THR A 42 -2.85 2.05 -5.63
CA THR A 42 -3.59 0.79 -5.78
C THR A 42 -2.68 -0.40 -5.55
N TRP A 43 -3.27 -1.48 -5.06
CA TRP A 43 -2.62 -2.77 -4.98
C TRP A 43 -3.54 -3.83 -5.58
N THR A 44 -2.98 -4.58 -6.52
CA THR A 44 -3.58 -5.77 -7.09
C THR A 44 -3.12 -6.97 -6.27
N VAL A 45 -4.05 -7.54 -5.49
CA VAL A 45 -3.78 -8.66 -4.60
C VAL A 45 -3.50 -9.91 -5.45
N PRO A 46 -2.33 -10.55 -5.29
CA PRO A 46 -2.04 -11.83 -5.94
C PRO A 46 -3.03 -12.91 -5.50
N ASP A 47 -3.35 -13.85 -6.40
CA ASP A 47 -4.27 -14.95 -6.09
C ASP A 47 -3.80 -15.75 -4.86
N GLY A 48 -4.67 -15.87 -3.86
CA GLY A 48 -4.41 -16.58 -2.60
C GLY A 48 -3.96 -15.70 -1.43
N ASP A 49 -3.67 -14.41 -1.67
CA ASP A 49 -3.39 -13.45 -0.59
C ASP A 49 -4.67 -12.73 -0.11
N THR A 50 -4.59 -12.19 1.11
CA THR A 50 -5.67 -11.38 1.71
C THR A 50 -5.15 -9.99 2.06
N VAL A 51 -6.07 -9.03 2.15
CA VAL A 51 -5.75 -7.63 2.40
C VAL A 51 -5.36 -7.38 3.85
N GLU A 52 -5.91 -8.18 4.76
CA GLU A 52 -5.65 -8.13 6.19
C GLU A 52 -4.16 -8.38 6.49
N GLY A 53 -3.53 -9.34 5.81
CA GLY A 53 -2.10 -9.64 5.98
C GLY A 53 -1.17 -8.58 5.39
N LEU A 54 -1.63 -7.82 4.38
CA LEU A 54 -0.80 -6.79 3.74
C LEU A 54 -0.40 -5.69 4.72
N SER A 55 -1.33 -5.21 5.54
CA SER A 55 -1.07 -4.08 6.43
C SER A 55 0.06 -4.40 7.43
N GLU A 56 0.06 -5.61 7.97
CA GLU A 56 1.09 -6.10 8.89
C GLU A 56 2.44 -6.25 8.18
N VAL A 57 2.45 -6.84 6.98
CA VAL A 57 3.67 -7.00 6.17
C VAL A 57 4.26 -5.64 5.80
N LEU A 58 3.43 -4.68 5.38
CA LEU A 58 3.87 -3.34 5.02
C LEU A 58 4.49 -2.62 6.21
N GLN A 59 3.87 -2.70 7.38
CA GLN A 59 4.40 -2.11 8.62
C GLN A 59 5.69 -2.79 9.08
N ALA A 60 5.79 -4.12 8.96
CA ALA A 60 7.00 -4.86 9.32
C ALA A 60 8.19 -4.51 8.42
N LEU A 61 7.96 -4.28 7.12
CA LEU A 61 8.99 -3.92 6.15
C LEU A 61 9.32 -2.43 6.16
N ASN A 62 8.43 -1.59 6.68
CA ASN A 62 8.55 -0.14 6.69
C ASN A 62 8.19 0.40 8.08
N PRO A 63 9.14 0.44 9.03
CA PRO A 63 8.88 0.89 10.39
C PRO A 63 8.44 2.35 10.49
N GLU A 64 8.54 3.12 9.41
CA GLU A 64 8.03 4.49 9.33
C GLU A 64 6.55 4.58 8.98
N ILE A 65 5.89 3.46 8.64
CA ILE A 65 4.44 3.41 8.45
C ILE A 65 3.77 3.40 9.82
N LEU A 66 2.81 4.32 10.00
CA LEU A 66 1.99 4.42 11.20
C LEU A 66 0.70 3.62 11.03
N CYS A 67 0.03 3.79 9.89
CA CYS A 67 -1.24 3.15 9.58
C CYS A 67 -1.36 2.83 8.09
N VAL A 68 -2.10 1.76 7.78
CA VAL A 68 -2.49 1.39 6.40
C VAL A 68 -4.01 1.26 6.39
N TYR A 69 -4.65 1.96 5.45
CA TYR A 69 -6.10 1.94 5.25
C TYR A 69 -6.39 1.39 3.85
N PRO A 70 -6.58 0.07 3.73
CA PRO A 70 -7.03 -0.53 2.48
C PRO A 70 -8.53 -0.36 2.30
N ALA A 71 -8.95 -0.04 1.07
CA ALA A 71 -10.35 -0.01 0.66
C ALA A 71 -10.53 -0.88 -0.58
N MET A 72 -11.32 -1.95 -0.45
CA MET A 72 -11.60 -2.86 -1.55
C MET A 72 -12.43 -2.19 -2.63
N VAL A 73 -11.96 -2.30 -3.88
CA VAL A 73 -12.59 -1.65 -5.04
C VAL A 73 -13.31 -2.66 -5.92
N GLY A 74 -12.86 -3.92 -5.96
CA GLY A 74 -13.57 -4.99 -6.65
C GLY A 74 -12.76 -6.26 -6.88
N GLU A 75 -13.44 -7.27 -7.41
CA GLU A 75 -12.85 -8.43 -8.09
C GLU A 75 -12.76 -8.11 -9.58
N ASP A 76 -11.54 -8.01 -10.11
CA ASP A 76 -11.30 -7.96 -11.54
C ASP A 76 -11.53 -9.37 -12.10
N ASP A 77 -12.67 -9.56 -12.76
CA ASP A 77 -13.04 -10.75 -13.54
C ASP A 77 -12.28 -10.70 -14.87
N SER A 78 -11.01 -11.11 -14.87
CA SER A 78 -10.25 -11.36 -16.11
C SER A 78 -10.04 -12.85 -16.34
#